data_AF-A0A8T7HFG3-F1
#
_entry.id   AF-A0A8T7HFG3-F1
#
_cell.length_a   1.000
_cell.length_b   1.000
_cell.length_c   1.000
_cell.angle_alpha   90.00
_cell.angle_beta   90.00
_cell.angle_gamma   90.00
#
_symmetry.space_group_name_H-M   'P 1'
#
loop_
_entity.id
_entity.type
_entity.pdbx_description
1 polymer ?
#
loop_
_entity_poly.entity_id
_entity_poly.type
_entity_poly.pdbx_seq_one_letter_code
_entity_poly.pdbx_strand_id
1 'polypeptide(L)'
;MTLIQLPQRKKAGTTSLLNQRDHHVVKCTLEALGKEQTLRPQLVDVLLGYSSLLSEYLLFDDPHKEKLELFRQRHPLYLSGHGEGTGIKYLNPSAPLNSLFGVFSSPPSRQYPVLIHLAKKCRFAHQLEMVFDYYCQSNSQRKFTKSYITHDLEVSKKIKRMGYNLIQNIRHSDSSLDDIVGIVAQKHPLIHEFYHTPGTKSARIFDFDDYKKL
;
A
#
# COMPACT_ATOMS: atom_id res chain seq x y z
N MET A 1 2.75 -53.55 50.62
CA MET A 1 3.14 -52.20 50.11
C MET A 1 3.24 -52.29 48.60
N THR A 2 2.28 -51.73 47.88
CA THR A 2 2.18 -51.84 46.42
C THR A 2 2.30 -50.43 45.83
N LEU A 3 3.39 -50.17 45.10
CA LEU A 3 3.63 -48.90 44.42
C LEU A 3 2.84 -48.88 43.10
N ILE A 4 1.89 -47.95 42.98
CA ILE A 4 1.14 -47.68 41.76
C ILE A 4 2.01 -46.74 40.89
N GLN A 5 2.46 -47.22 39.72
CA GLN A 5 3.08 -46.39 38.70
C GLN A 5 2.02 -45.59 37.93
N LEU A 6 2.15 -44.25 37.94
CA LEU A 6 1.36 -43.35 37.10
C LEU A 6 1.88 -43.34 35.66
N PRO A 7 1.01 -43.28 34.64
CA PRO A 7 1.43 -43.28 33.25
C PRO A 7 1.99 -41.91 32.84
N GLN A 8 3.21 -41.92 32.31
CA GLN A 8 3.86 -40.77 31.67
C GLN A 8 3.07 -40.35 30.43
N ARG A 9 2.45 -39.17 30.47
CA ARG A 9 1.82 -38.53 29.30
C ARG A 9 2.91 -38.12 28.29
N LYS A 10 2.98 -38.83 27.16
CA LYS A 10 3.68 -38.36 25.96
C LYS A 10 3.05 -37.04 25.48
N LYS A 11 3.71 -35.91 25.71
CA LYS A 11 3.46 -34.64 24.98
C LYS A 11 4.47 -34.56 23.83
N ALA A 12 4.11 -35.12 22.67
CA ALA A 12 4.84 -34.88 21.43
C ALA A 12 3.83 -34.94 20.28
N GLY A 13 3.65 -33.83 19.55
CA GLY A 13 2.89 -33.89 18.29
C GLY A 13 2.36 -32.59 17.68
N THR A 14 2.23 -31.49 18.43
CA THR A 14 1.50 -30.32 17.90
C THR A 14 2.38 -29.26 17.22
N THR A 15 3.66 -29.17 17.57
CA THR A 15 4.60 -28.18 17.00
C THR A 15 5.11 -28.53 15.59
N SER A 16 5.08 -29.80 15.19
CA SER A 16 5.64 -30.25 13.91
C SER A 16 4.77 -29.91 12.69
N LEU A 17 3.44 -29.89 12.84
CA LEU A 17 2.51 -29.66 11.73
C LEU A 17 2.27 -28.18 11.44
N LEU A 18 2.36 -27.32 12.46
CA LEU A 18 2.32 -25.86 12.30
C LEU A 18 3.54 -25.38 11.53
N ASN A 19 4.75 -25.79 11.93
CA ASN A 19 5.98 -25.43 11.23
C ASN A 19 5.98 -25.89 9.76
N GLN A 20 5.47 -27.08 9.46
CA GLN A 20 5.41 -27.57 8.07
C GLN A 20 4.44 -26.78 7.18
N ARG A 21 3.30 -26.34 7.73
CA ARG A 21 2.34 -25.51 7.00
C ARG A 21 2.92 -24.12 6.72
N ASP A 22 3.61 -23.54 7.69
CA ASP A 22 4.24 -22.23 7.53
C ASP A 22 5.35 -22.29 6.47
N HIS A 23 6.19 -23.34 6.47
CA HIS A 23 7.19 -23.55 5.44
C HIS A 23 6.60 -23.73 4.03
N HIS A 24 5.48 -24.44 3.91
CA HIS A 24 4.81 -24.62 2.62
C HIS A 24 4.24 -23.30 2.09
N VAL A 25 3.57 -22.51 2.94
CA VAL A 25 3.03 -21.20 2.57
C VAL A 25 4.15 -20.27 2.11
N VAL A 26 5.23 -20.17 2.88
CA VAL A 26 6.41 -19.35 2.51
C VAL A 26 6.97 -19.77 1.16
N LYS A 27 7.14 -21.07 0.92
CA LYS A 27 7.64 -21.58 -0.36
C LYS A 27 6.72 -21.20 -1.52
N CYS A 28 5.41 -21.43 -1.41
CA CYS A 28 4.46 -21.08 -2.46
C CYS A 28 4.41 -19.57 -2.73
N THR A 29 4.49 -18.73 -1.71
CA THR A 29 4.53 -17.27 -1.87
C THR A 29 5.79 -16.81 -2.59
N LEU A 30 6.96 -17.38 -2.25
CA LEU A 30 8.22 -17.07 -2.92
C LEU A 30 8.23 -17.54 -4.39
N GLU A 31 7.68 -18.71 -4.67
CA GLU A 31 7.52 -19.21 -6.05
C GLU A 31 6.57 -18.32 -6.86
N ALA A 32 5.44 -17.92 -6.28
CA ALA A 32 4.50 -16.99 -6.91
C ALA A 32 5.15 -15.62 -7.17
N LEU A 33 5.91 -15.09 -6.20
CA LEU A 33 6.65 -13.84 -6.36
C LEU A 33 7.70 -13.95 -7.47
N GLY A 34 8.47 -15.03 -7.52
CA GLY A 34 9.47 -15.25 -8.58
C GLY A 34 8.84 -15.34 -9.98
N LYS A 35 7.68 -16.00 -10.11
CA LYS A 35 6.90 -16.01 -11.35
C LYS A 35 6.48 -14.59 -11.75
N GLU A 36 5.93 -13.82 -10.81
CA GLU A 36 5.48 -12.45 -11.07
C GLU A 36 6.62 -11.49 -11.39
N GLN A 37 7.78 -11.62 -10.74
CA GLN A 37 8.98 -10.85 -11.06
C GLN A 37 9.46 -11.10 -12.49
N THR A 38 9.29 -12.34 -12.99
CA THR A 38 9.64 -12.69 -14.37
C THR A 38 8.63 -12.15 -15.37
N LEU A 39 7.33 -12.27 -15.08
CA LEU A 39 6.27 -11.90 -16.01
C LEU A 39 5.97 -10.39 -16.05
N ARG A 40 6.02 -9.73 -14.89
CA ARG A 40 5.54 -8.35 -14.67
C ARG A 40 6.49 -7.57 -13.75
N PRO A 41 7.81 -7.51 -14.08
CA PRO A 41 8.82 -6.94 -13.19
C PRO A 41 8.49 -5.54 -12.72
N GLN A 42 8.06 -4.66 -13.64
CA GLN A 42 7.77 -3.25 -13.31
C GLN A 42 6.56 -3.08 -12.37
N LEU A 43 5.56 -3.97 -12.44
CA LEU A 43 4.43 -3.93 -11.51
C LEU A 43 4.86 -4.42 -10.14
N VAL A 44 5.66 -5.49 -10.09
CA VAL A 44 6.21 -5.99 -8.84
C VAL A 44 7.12 -4.97 -8.17
N ASP A 45 7.98 -4.27 -8.93
CA ASP A 45 8.87 -3.22 -8.42
C ASP A 45 8.11 -2.09 -7.72
N VAL A 46 6.97 -1.69 -8.26
CA VAL A 46 6.11 -0.67 -7.63
C VAL A 46 5.52 -1.18 -6.31
N LEU A 47 5.19 -2.47 -6.22
CA LEU A 47 4.57 -3.06 -5.04
C LEU A 47 5.58 -3.53 -3.98
N LEU A 48 6.84 -3.78 -4.35
CA LEU A 48 7.88 -4.31 -3.47
C LEU A 48 8.14 -3.44 -2.24
N GLY A 49 7.92 -2.13 -2.36
CA GLY A 49 8.02 -1.20 -1.23
C GLY A 49 6.91 -1.32 -0.18
N TYR A 50 5.83 -2.06 -0.49
CA TYR A 50 4.65 -2.21 0.35
C TYR A 50 4.22 -3.68 0.41
N SER A 51 4.80 -4.43 1.35
CA SER A 51 4.60 -5.88 1.48
C SER A 51 3.13 -6.29 1.58
N SER A 52 2.28 -5.46 2.21
CA SER A 52 0.83 -5.67 2.27
C SER A 52 0.16 -5.60 0.90
N LEU A 53 0.51 -4.63 0.06
CA LEU A 53 -0.04 -4.49 -1.30
C LEU A 53 0.48 -5.58 -2.22
N LEU A 54 1.75 -5.95 -2.08
CA LEU A 54 2.32 -7.09 -2.80
C LEU A 54 1.60 -8.39 -2.42
N SER A 55 1.31 -8.59 -1.13
CA SER A 55 0.57 -9.76 -0.66
C SER A 55 -0.86 -9.79 -1.21
N GLU A 56 -1.58 -8.66 -1.18
CA GLU A 56 -2.91 -8.53 -1.80
C GLU A 56 -2.87 -8.85 -3.31
N TYR A 57 -1.85 -8.36 -4.01
CA TYR A 57 -1.64 -8.62 -5.44
C TYR A 57 -1.38 -10.09 -5.75
N LEU A 58 -0.53 -10.77 -4.98
CA LEU A 58 -0.17 -12.17 -5.22
C LEU A 58 -1.38 -13.11 -5.11
N LEU A 59 -2.38 -12.73 -4.31
CA LEU A 59 -3.64 -13.47 -4.14
C LEU A 59 -4.59 -13.36 -5.34
N PHE A 60 -4.37 -12.43 -6.27
CA PHE A 60 -5.18 -12.33 -7.48
C PHE A 60 -4.93 -13.50 -8.44
N ASP A 61 -5.99 -13.87 -9.17
CA ASP A 61 -5.85 -14.79 -10.30
C ASP A 61 -5.09 -14.12 -11.47
N ASP A 62 -4.64 -14.94 -12.42
CA ASP A 62 -3.86 -14.47 -13.57
C ASP A 62 -4.60 -13.40 -14.41
N PRO A 63 -5.92 -13.54 -14.74
CA PRO A 63 -6.66 -12.49 -15.44
C PRO A 63 -6.66 -11.12 -14.76
N HIS A 64 -6.82 -11.08 -13.44
CA HIS A 64 -6.77 -9.82 -12.69
C HIS A 64 -5.38 -9.20 -12.73
N LYS A 65 -4.32 -10.02 -12.60
CA LYS A 65 -2.92 -9.57 -12.69
C LYS A 65 -2.57 -9.02 -14.07
N GLU A 66 -2.99 -9.69 -15.13
CA GLU A 66 -2.83 -9.20 -16.52
C GLU A 66 -3.51 -7.85 -16.73
N LYS A 67 -4.74 -7.70 -16.23
CA LYS A 67 -5.48 -6.45 -16.36
C LYS A 67 -4.82 -5.30 -15.62
N LEU A 68 -4.27 -5.55 -14.43
CA LEU A 68 -3.54 -4.53 -13.66
C LEU A 68 -2.24 -4.13 -14.37
N GLU A 69 -1.53 -5.08 -14.99
CA GLU A 69 -0.34 -4.79 -15.79
C GLU A 69 -0.68 -3.98 -17.04
N LEU A 70 -1.73 -4.33 -17.79
CA LEU A 70 -2.20 -3.55 -18.93
C LEU A 70 -2.57 -2.12 -18.52
N PHE A 71 -3.22 -1.97 -17.36
CA PHE A 71 -3.52 -0.65 -16.81
C PHE A 71 -2.24 0.13 -16.49
N ARG A 72 -1.26 -0.50 -15.84
CA ARG A 72 0.04 0.12 -15.53
C ARG A 72 0.75 0.55 -16.82
N GLN A 73 0.80 -0.28 -17.85
CA GLN A 73 1.42 0.06 -19.14
C GLN A 73 0.79 1.29 -19.79
N ARG A 74 -0.55 1.41 -19.72
CA ARG A 74 -1.28 2.57 -20.25
C ARG A 74 -1.17 3.82 -19.38
N HIS A 75 -1.01 3.63 -18.07
CA HIS A 75 -0.93 4.69 -17.08
C HIS A 75 0.32 4.49 -16.19
N PRO A 76 1.53 4.62 -16.77
CA PRO A 76 2.78 4.21 -16.12
C PRO A 76 3.07 4.97 -14.81
N LEU A 77 2.45 6.14 -14.65
CA LEU A 77 2.62 7.02 -13.50
C LEU A 77 1.55 6.83 -12.42
N TYR A 78 0.43 6.18 -12.72
CA TYR A 78 -0.73 6.16 -11.81
C TYR A 78 -0.40 5.47 -10.49
N LEU A 79 0.20 4.28 -10.57
CA LEU A 79 0.52 3.48 -9.39
C LEU A 79 1.61 4.13 -8.54
N SER A 80 2.55 4.86 -9.16
CA SER A 80 3.63 5.60 -8.48
C SER A 80 3.19 6.95 -7.90
N GLY A 81 1.88 7.19 -7.75
CA GLY A 81 1.36 8.41 -7.13
C GLY A 81 1.30 9.64 -8.05
N HIS A 82 1.75 9.50 -9.30
CA HIS A 82 1.82 10.55 -10.30
C HIS A 82 0.63 10.50 -11.29
N GLY A 83 0.17 11.66 -11.77
CA GLY A 83 -0.90 11.75 -12.78
C GLY A 83 -2.29 12.08 -12.24
N GLU A 84 -3.20 12.41 -13.15
CA GLU A 84 -4.57 12.85 -12.83
C GLU A 84 -5.45 11.68 -12.39
N GLY A 85 -6.46 11.94 -11.56
CA GLY A 85 -7.40 10.94 -11.01
C GLY A 85 -8.24 10.20 -12.05
N THR A 86 -8.16 10.59 -13.33
CA THR A 86 -9.03 10.15 -14.41
C THR A 86 -8.67 8.79 -15.00
N GLY A 87 -7.47 8.24 -14.73
CA GLY A 87 -7.03 6.95 -15.27
C GLY A 87 -7.77 5.74 -14.69
N ILE A 88 -8.18 5.79 -13.42
CA ILE A 88 -8.77 4.64 -12.71
C ILE A 88 -10.06 4.12 -13.35
N LYS A 89 -10.78 4.97 -14.09
CA LYS A 89 -11.99 4.58 -14.82
C LYS A 89 -11.72 3.52 -15.90
N TYR A 90 -10.48 3.41 -16.39
CA TYR A 90 -10.07 2.43 -17.41
C TYR A 90 -9.76 1.04 -16.84
N LEU A 91 -9.72 0.86 -15.51
CA LEU A 91 -9.77 -0.47 -14.88
C LEU A 91 -11.19 -1.07 -14.90
N ASN A 92 -12.18 -0.29 -15.32
CA ASN A 92 -13.58 -0.71 -15.36
C ASN A 92 -13.92 -1.40 -16.70
N PRO A 93 -14.45 -2.64 -16.71
CA PRO A 93 -14.70 -3.39 -17.95
C PRO A 93 -15.91 -2.92 -18.77
N SER A 94 -16.74 -2.02 -18.22
CA SER A 94 -17.91 -1.50 -18.94
C SER A 94 -17.52 -0.56 -20.09
N ALA A 95 -16.25 -0.19 -20.20
CA ALA A 95 -15.71 0.49 -21.36
C ALA A 95 -15.38 -0.58 -22.41
N PRO A 96 -16.11 -0.65 -23.56
CA PRO A 96 -15.70 -1.51 -24.66
C PRO A 96 -14.22 -1.25 -24.98
N LEU A 97 -13.49 -2.29 -25.37
CA LEU A 97 -12.14 -2.17 -25.94
C LEU A 97 -12.09 -1.12 -27.08
N ASN A 98 -13.24 -0.84 -27.70
CA ASN A 98 -13.42 0.13 -28.79
C ASN A 98 -13.93 1.51 -28.33
N SER A 99 -14.20 1.75 -27.04
CA SER A 99 -14.56 3.07 -26.49
C SER A 99 -13.34 3.96 -26.19
N LEU A 100 -12.20 3.61 -26.77
CA LEU A 100 -10.92 4.34 -26.74
C LEU A 100 -10.98 5.73 -27.41
N PHE A 101 -12.08 6.08 -28.10
CA PHE A 101 -12.34 7.39 -28.67
C PHE A 101 -13.60 7.97 -28.04
N GLY A 102 -13.45 9.10 -27.36
CA GLY A 102 -14.34 9.51 -26.29
C GLY A 102 -15.79 9.77 -26.69
N VAL A 103 -16.72 9.14 -25.97
CA VAL A 103 -18.07 9.65 -25.73
C VAL A 103 -18.48 9.27 -24.32
N PHE A 104 -19.05 10.24 -23.59
CA PHE A 104 -19.58 10.07 -22.25
C PHE A 104 -20.74 9.07 -22.25
N SER A 105 -20.66 8.02 -21.43
CA SER A 105 -21.80 7.15 -21.10
C SER A 105 -21.59 6.52 -19.73
N SER A 106 -22.43 6.94 -18.78
CA SER A 106 -23.10 6.26 -17.63
C SER A 106 -22.44 5.07 -16.88
N PRO A 107 -22.85 4.83 -15.60
CA PRO A 107 -21.97 4.46 -14.52
C PRO A 107 -21.52 2.99 -14.56
N PRO A 108 -20.33 2.67 -14.04
CA PRO A 108 -19.75 1.36 -14.21
C PRO A 108 -20.38 0.25 -13.36
N SER A 109 -20.47 -0.93 -13.95
CA SER A 109 -20.84 -2.20 -13.34
C SER A 109 -19.89 -2.62 -12.19
N ARG A 110 -20.46 -3.29 -11.18
CA ARG A 110 -19.87 -3.73 -9.90
C ARG A 110 -18.79 -4.84 -10.00
N GLN A 111 -18.12 -5.02 -11.13
CA GLN A 111 -17.39 -6.27 -11.36
C GLN A 111 -15.92 -6.31 -10.94
N TYR A 112 -15.26 -5.20 -10.57
CA TYR A 112 -13.85 -5.28 -10.14
C TYR A 112 -13.50 -4.28 -9.01
N PRO A 113 -14.23 -4.28 -7.88
CA PRO A 113 -13.91 -3.38 -6.76
C PRO A 113 -12.50 -3.63 -6.22
N VAL A 114 -12.04 -4.88 -6.22
CA VAL A 114 -10.77 -5.28 -5.57
C VAL A 114 -9.53 -4.76 -6.32
N LEU A 115 -9.49 -4.84 -7.66
CA LEU A 115 -8.38 -4.25 -8.45
C LEU A 115 -8.32 -2.74 -8.33
N ILE A 116 -9.48 -2.08 -8.40
CA ILE A 116 -9.58 -0.63 -8.28
C ILE A 116 -9.11 -0.21 -6.89
N HIS A 117 -9.48 -0.96 -5.86
CA HIS A 117 -9.05 -0.74 -4.48
C HIS A 117 -7.53 -0.86 -4.34
N LEU A 118 -6.92 -1.93 -4.87
CA LEU A 118 -5.47 -2.12 -4.83
C LEU A 118 -4.74 -0.97 -5.54
N ALA A 119 -5.17 -0.62 -6.76
CA ALA A 119 -4.56 0.47 -7.53
C ALA A 119 -4.68 1.82 -6.81
N LYS A 120 -5.82 2.10 -6.16
CA LYS A 120 -6.01 3.29 -5.32
C LYS A 120 -5.08 3.29 -4.12
N LYS A 121 -5.03 2.19 -3.35
CA LYS A 121 -4.13 2.05 -2.20
C LYS A 121 -2.66 2.30 -2.58
N CYS A 122 -2.20 1.68 -3.67
CA CYS A 122 -0.85 1.87 -4.20
C CYS A 122 -0.56 3.35 -4.50
N ARG A 123 -1.46 3.98 -5.24
CA ARG A 123 -1.35 5.41 -5.56
C ARG A 123 -1.34 6.28 -4.30
N PHE A 124 -2.25 6.03 -3.35
CA PHE A 124 -2.37 6.81 -2.12
C PHE A 124 -1.15 6.65 -1.23
N ALA A 125 -0.59 5.44 -1.13
CA ALA A 125 0.63 5.16 -0.38
C ALA A 125 1.80 5.97 -0.94
N HIS A 126 2.04 5.93 -2.25
CA HIS A 126 3.10 6.74 -2.86
C HIS A 126 2.87 8.25 -2.73
N GLN A 127 1.62 8.72 -2.83
CA GLN A 127 1.32 10.13 -2.62
C GLN A 127 1.58 10.58 -1.19
N LEU A 128 1.22 9.74 -0.20
CA LEU A 128 1.48 10.02 1.20
C LEU A 128 2.98 9.99 1.49
N GLU A 129 3.70 9.00 0.95
CA GLU A 129 5.16 8.90 1.02
C GLU A 129 5.84 10.18 0.51
N MET A 130 5.50 10.65 -0.69
CA MET A 130 6.07 11.89 -1.25
C MET A 130 5.79 13.12 -0.36
N VAL A 131 4.61 13.19 0.25
CA VAL A 131 4.25 14.28 1.16
C VAL A 131 5.03 14.17 2.48
N PHE A 132 5.27 12.95 2.96
CA PHE A 132 6.02 12.68 4.18
C PHE A 132 7.54 12.90 3.99
N ASP A 133 8.13 12.41 2.92
CA ASP A 133 9.53 12.68 2.56
C ASP A 133 9.81 14.17 2.49
N TYR A 134 8.90 14.92 1.87
CA TYR A 134 9.00 16.38 1.83
C TYR A 134 8.92 16.99 3.24
N TYR A 135 7.98 16.53 4.07
CA TYR A 135 7.86 16.98 5.46
C TYR A 135 9.18 16.82 6.21
N CYS A 136 9.80 15.64 6.14
CA CYS A 136 11.10 15.34 6.74
C CYS A 136 12.22 16.26 6.22
N GLN A 137 12.25 16.54 4.91
CA GLN A 137 13.26 17.42 4.31
C GLN A 137 13.06 18.90 4.66
N SER A 138 11.83 19.33 4.92
CA SER A 138 11.50 20.74 5.15
C SER A 138 11.87 21.28 6.53
N ASN A 139 12.36 20.44 7.45
CA ASN A 139 12.61 20.81 8.87
C ASN A 139 11.39 21.52 9.51
N SER A 140 10.18 21.12 9.10
CA SER A 140 8.96 21.76 9.53
C SER A 140 8.75 21.56 11.03
N GLN A 141 8.61 22.66 11.78
CA GLN A 141 8.29 22.64 13.21
C GLN A 141 6.82 22.26 13.47
N ARG A 142 6.01 22.15 12.41
CA ARG A 142 4.59 21.79 12.52
C ARG A 142 4.43 20.28 12.59
N LYS A 143 3.32 19.83 13.16
CA LYS A 143 3.00 18.40 13.25
C LYS A 143 2.47 17.87 11.93
N PHE A 144 2.91 16.68 11.52
CA PHE A 144 2.39 15.97 10.35
C PHE A 144 0.99 15.39 10.59
N THR A 145 0.01 16.27 10.62
CA THR A 145 -1.41 15.91 10.82
C THR A 145 -2.16 15.85 9.50
N LYS A 146 -3.37 15.30 9.50
CA LYS A 146 -4.31 15.43 8.37
C LYS A 146 -4.50 16.90 7.94
N SER A 147 -4.55 17.83 8.90
CA SER A 147 -4.64 19.27 8.60
C SER A 147 -3.38 19.78 7.89
N TYR A 148 -2.21 19.32 8.32
CA TYR A 148 -0.94 19.64 7.65
C TYR A 148 -0.93 19.16 6.21
N ILE A 149 -1.26 17.88 5.98
CA ILE A 149 -1.34 17.27 4.65
C ILE A 149 -2.31 18.05 3.73
N THR A 150 -3.43 18.55 4.28
CA THR A 150 -4.49 19.20 3.48
C THR A 150 -4.21 20.67 3.19
N HIS A 151 -3.73 21.42 4.18
CA HIS A 151 -3.77 22.89 4.15
C HIS A 151 -2.39 23.53 4.33
N ASP A 152 -1.52 22.88 5.08
CA ASP A 152 -0.43 23.57 5.79
C ASP A 152 0.95 23.29 5.23
N LEU A 153 0.96 23.14 3.91
CA LEU A 153 2.16 22.96 3.15
C LEU A 153 2.66 24.37 2.75
N GLU A 154 3.56 24.96 3.55
CA GLU A 154 4.49 26.04 3.13
C GLU A 154 5.50 25.47 2.11
N VAL A 155 4.96 24.98 1.00
CA VAL A 155 5.62 24.07 0.06
C VAL A 155 5.32 24.50 -1.36
N SER A 156 6.08 23.98 -2.33
CA SER A 156 5.70 24.02 -3.74
C SER A 156 4.20 23.73 -3.93
N LYS A 157 3.55 24.54 -4.78
CA LYS A 157 2.12 24.40 -5.11
C LYS A 157 1.74 22.97 -5.53
N LYS A 158 2.71 22.21 -6.09
CA LYS A 158 2.54 20.83 -6.55
C LYS A 158 2.31 19.86 -5.39
N ILE A 159 3.16 19.85 -4.37
CA ILE A 159 3.01 18.95 -3.21
C ILE A 159 1.80 19.39 -2.37
N LYS A 160 1.55 20.70 -2.24
CA LYS A 160 0.33 21.21 -1.61
C LYS A 160 -0.94 20.64 -2.23
N ARG A 161 -1.03 20.68 -3.57
CA ARG A 161 -2.16 20.07 -4.30
C ARG A 161 -2.20 18.56 -4.16
N MET A 162 -1.04 17.89 -4.11
CA MET A 162 -0.97 16.44 -3.93
C MET A 162 -1.56 16.01 -2.58
N GLY A 163 -1.15 16.65 -1.48
CA GLY A 163 -1.69 16.35 -0.14
C GLY A 163 -3.20 16.63 -0.04
N TYR A 164 -3.67 17.77 -0.55
CA TYR A 164 -5.10 18.07 -0.62
C TYR A 164 -5.88 17.00 -1.42
N ASN A 165 -5.41 16.68 -2.63
CA ASN A 165 -6.05 15.71 -3.51
C ASN A 165 -6.06 14.30 -2.92
N LEU A 166 -4.96 13.89 -2.25
CA LEU A 166 -4.88 12.63 -1.53
C LEU A 166 -6.02 12.53 -0.50
N ILE A 167 -6.17 13.54 0.35
CA ILE A 167 -7.21 13.54 1.40
C ILE A 167 -8.61 13.55 0.80
N GLN A 168 -8.88 14.30 -0.27
CA GLN A 168 -10.17 14.28 -0.94
C GLN A 168 -10.46 12.91 -1.57
N ASN A 169 -9.48 12.30 -2.24
CA ASN A 169 -9.67 11.01 -2.89
C ASN A 169 -9.88 9.87 -1.88
N ILE A 170 -9.17 9.90 -0.74
CA ILE A 170 -9.37 8.94 0.35
C ILE A 170 -10.80 9.02 0.89
N ARG A 171 -11.35 10.23 1.09
CA ARG A 171 -12.74 10.44 1.56
C ARG A 171 -13.80 9.84 0.64
N HIS A 172 -13.49 9.69 -0.66
CA HIS A 172 -14.35 9.11 -1.67
C HIS A 172 -13.96 7.67 -2.03
N SER A 173 -13.18 7.01 -1.18
CA SER A 173 -12.72 5.63 -1.35
C SER A 173 -13.10 4.77 -0.16
N ASP A 174 -13.00 3.45 -0.31
CA ASP A 174 -13.22 2.49 0.77
C ASP A 174 -11.97 2.32 1.68
N SER A 175 -10.93 3.14 1.49
CA SER A 175 -9.72 3.14 2.33
C SER A 175 -9.78 4.30 3.33
N SER A 176 -9.35 4.07 4.57
CA SER A 176 -9.11 5.15 5.53
C SER A 176 -7.70 5.73 5.39
N LEU A 177 -7.48 6.93 5.91
CA LEU A 177 -6.12 7.50 5.96
C LEU A 177 -5.20 6.64 6.84
N ASP A 178 -5.73 6.07 7.92
CA ASP A 178 -4.98 5.23 8.86
C ASP A 178 -4.51 3.93 8.16
N ASP A 179 -5.34 3.35 7.27
CA ASP A 179 -4.93 2.21 6.44
C ASP A 179 -3.74 2.58 5.53
N ILE A 180 -3.79 3.76 4.91
CA ILE A 180 -2.70 4.24 4.03
C ILE A 180 -1.44 4.54 4.84
N VAL A 181 -1.57 5.11 6.04
CA VAL A 181 -0.44 5.32 6.97
C VAL A 181 0.20 3.99 7.34
N GLY A 182 -0.60 2.96 7.65
CA GLY A 182 -0.09 1.61 7.95
C GLY A 182 0.65 0.95 6.78
N ILE A 183 0.22 1.21 5.54
CA ILE A 183 0.94 0.78 4.33
C ILE A 183 2.28 1.50 4.22
N VAL A 184 2.29 2.84 4.31
CA VAL A 184 3.51 3.65 4.16
C VAL A 184 4.51 3.37 5.28
N ALA A 185 4.04 3.05 6.48
CA ALA A 185 4.88 2.69 7.61
C ALA A 185 5.73 1.43 7.39
N GLN A 186 5.37 0.57 6.43
CA GLN A 186 6.20 -0.59 6.03
C GLN A 186 7.56 -0.15 5.47
N LYS A 187 7.61 1.06 4.89
CA LYS A 187 8.84 1.67 4.36
C LYS A 187 9.34 2.82 5.23
N HIS A 188 8.43 3.57 5.86
CA HIS A 188 8.72 4.75 6.67
C HIS A 188 8.09 4.64 8.07
N PRO A 189 8.63 3.80 8.97
CA PRO A 189 7.99 3.51 10.26
C PRO A 189 7.66 4.75 11.11
N LEU A 190 8.50 5.78 11.02
CA LEU A 190 8.34 7.04 11.74
C LEU A 190 7.02 7.77 11.43
N ILE A 191 6.41 7.53 10.27
CA ILE A 191 5.14 8.18 9.91
C ILE A 191 4.05 7.93 10.95
N HIS A 192 4.05 6.77 11.63
CA HIS A 192 3.13 6.49 12.73
C HIS A 192 3.36 7.43 13.92
N GLU A 193 4.61 7.70 14.29
CA GLU A 193 4.93 8.61 15.39
C GLU A 193 4.48 10.03 15.07
N PHE A 194 4.70 10.47 13.83
CA PHE A 194 4.31 11.80 13.39
C PHE A 194 2.79 11.99 13.26
N TYR A 195 2.07 10.92 12.88
CA TYR A 195 0.63 10.97 12.62
C TYR A 195 -0.26 10.61 13.83
N HIS A 196 0.14 9.63 14.67
CA HIS A 196 -0.68 9.12 15.78
C HIS A 196 -0.31 9.65 17.17
N THR A 197 0.64 10.58 17.32
CA THR A 197 0.97 11.11 18.65
C THR A 197 0.09 12.31 19.02
N PRO A 198 -0.98 12.15 19.84
CA PRO A 198 -1.64 13.29 20.45
C PRO A 198 -0.70 13.91 21.48
N GLY A 199 -0.50 15.24 21.40
CA GLY A 199 0.00 16.01 22.55
C GLY A 199 1.50 16.33 22.67
N THR A 200 2.42 15.85 21.84
CA THR A 200 3.84 16.28 21.97
C THR A 200 4.09 17.64 21.32
N LYS A 201 4.23 18.70 22.11
CA LYS A 201 4.87 19.94 21.64
C LYS A 201 6.31 19.58 21.28
N SER A 202 6.71 19.85 20.03
CA SER A 202 8.06 19.60 19.50
C SER A 202 8.48 18.12 19.59
N ALA A 203 8.26 17.39 18.48
CA ALA A 203 9.14 16.25 18.22
C ALA A 203 10.55 16.82 18.20
N ARG A 204 11.41 16.32 19.11
CA ARG A 204 12.84 16.63 19.09
C ARG A 204 13.29 16.52 17.65
N ILE A 205 14.02 17.54 17.19
CA ILE A 205 14.70 17.57 15.90
C ILE A 205 15.45 16.24 15.81
N PHE A 206 14.90 15.28 15.07
CA PHE A 206 15.63 14.09 14.68
C PHE A 206 16.66 14.60 13.69
N ASP A 207 17.92 14.53 14.09
CA ASP A 207 19.01 14.96 13.24
C ASP A 207 19.04 14.07 12.01
N PHE A 208 19.24 14.66 10.84
CA PHE A 208 19.14 13.99 9.54
C PHE A 208 20.11 12.79 9.41
N ASP A 209 21.14 12.75 10.25
CA ASP A 209 22.12 11.67 10.34
C ASP A 209 21.59 10.36 10.93
N ASP A 210 20.47 10.40 11.66
CA ASP A 210 19.81 9.17 12.16
C ASP A 210 18.93 8.53 11.07
N TYR A 211 18.46 9.31 10.10
CA TYR A 211 17.61 8.83 9.00
C TYR A 211 18.39 8.04 7.93
N LYS A 212 19.68 8.30 7.76
CA LYS A 212 20.53 7.57 6.79
C LYS A 212 21.18 6.29 7.34
N LYS A 213 20.99 6.00 8.63
CA LYS A 213 21.63 4.88 9.34
C LYS A 213 20.67 3.71 9.62
N LEU A 214 19.40 3.83 9.24
CA LEU A 214 18.39 2.77 9.26
C LEU A 214 18.11 2.28 7.84
#